data_AF-A0A9P6MFB1-F1
#
_entry.id   AF-A0A9P6MFB1-F1
#
_cell.length_a   1.000
_cell.length_b   1.000
_cell.length_c   1.000
_cell.angle_alpha   90.00
_cell.angle_beta   90.00
_cell.angle_gamma   90.00
#
_symmetry.space_group_name_H-M   'P 1'
#
loop_
_entity.id
_entity.type
_entity.pdbx_description
1 polymer ?
#
loop_
_entity_poly.entity_id
_entity_poly.type
_entity_poly.pdbx_seq_one_letter_code
_entity_poly.pdbx_strand_id
1 'polypeptide(L)'
;FYGMLRALEVAKALGRTLILPPITASSHDKSKQNQPWSKFLDLERFQELTGSKVVEFHTLRDVEQVQYNQLECKITCGFGSKRTIDFTAKGFLKQWKLNVTLNALPVDANKLDTITRNLGPYKRDKLVCISNTYKISTPDKTEWDQFGQHLHFTQELEEFVQDYLDKHLVKPEPVYDPKSRQEIVPTQRYIAIHVRRGDFAQYCESNFAGPKMVHCLPSTEEIAQRIDKIQAKNNPSGSPTDIMPVFVATNENKPEELKKFADLGWKYLDHEEMGTA
;
A
#
# COMPACT_ATOMS: atom_id res chain seq x y z
N PHE A 1 -2.77 3.42 1.78
CA PHE A 1 -1.53 4.22 1.81
C PHE A 1 -1.75 5.70 1.48
N TYR A 2 -1.92 6.13 0.22
CA TYR A 2 -2.00 7.59 -0.09
C TYR A 2 -3.09 8.37 0.66
N GLY A 3 -4.26 7.78 0.94
CA GLY A 3 -5.27 8.43 1.78
C GLY A 3 -4.73 8.77 3.18
N MET A 4 -3.98 7.86 3.80
CA MET A 4 -3.35 8.08 5.11
C MET A 4 -2.28 9.17 5.04
N LEU A 5 -1.41 9.15 4.03
CA LEU A 5 -0.39 10.20 3.82
C LEU A 5 -1.01 11.60 3.62
N ARG A 6 -2.11 11.67 2.87
CA ARG A 6 -2.86 12.93 2.68
C ARG A 6 -3.63 13.37 3.92
N ALA A 7 -4.08 12.42 4.75
CA ALA A 7 -4.66 12.73 6.05
C ALA A 7 -3.62 13.34 6.99
N LEU A 8 -2.37 12.88 6.92
CA LEU A 8 -1.24 13.44 7.67
C LEU A 8 -0.94 14.88 7.28
N GLU A 9 -0.97 15.21 5.99
CA GLU A 9 -0.85 16.61 5.53
C GLU A 9 -1.89 17.51 6.21
N VAL A 10 -3.16 17.08 6.23
CA VAL A 10 -4.23 17.83 6.89
C VAL A 10 -4.02 17.91 8.40
N ALA A 11 -3.69 16.79 9.05
CA ALA A 11 -3.49 16.74 10.49
C ALA A 11 -2.33 17.64 10.93
N LYS A 12 -1.20 17.59 10.23
CA LYS A 12 -0.02 18.42 10.47
C LYS A 12 -0.33 19.90 10.26
N ALA A 13 -1.01 20.26 9.17
CA ALA A 13 -1.41 21.64 8.90
C ALA A 13 -2.36 22.22 9.97
N LEU A 14 -3.15 21.36 10.62
CA LEU A 14 -4.05 21.76 11.71
C LEU A 14 -3.43 21.63 13.11
N GLY A 15 -2.19 21.14 13.23
CA GLY A 15 -1.55 20.88 14.52
C GLY A 15 -2.26 19.79 15.34
N ARG A 16 -2.81 18.77 14.67
CA ARG A 16 -3.66 17.73 15.28
C ARG A 16 -3.02 16.34 15.23
N THR A 17 -3.40 15.49 16.19
CA THR A 17 -3.13 14.05 16.13
C THR A 17 -4.05 13.39 15.09
N LEU A 18 -3.47 12.61 14.18
CA LEU A 18 -4.25 11.79 13.25
C LEU A 18 -4.67 10.49 13.92
N ILE A 19 -5.98 10.24 13.95
CA ILE A 19 -6.52 8.93 14.33
C ILE A 19 -6.52 8.03 13.09
N LEU A 20 -5.67 7.02 13.08
CA LEU A 20 -5.55 6.07 11.98
C LEU A 20 -6.70 5.05 12.05
N PRO A 21 -7.62 5.03 11.05
CA PRO A 21 -8.57 3.92 10.95
C PRO A 21 -7.79 2.64 10.63
N PRO A 22 -8.28 1.46 11.08
CA PRO A 22 -7.63 0.22 10.73
C PRO A 22 -7.64 0.01 9.21
N ILE A 23 -6.62 -0.70 8.73
CA ILE A 23 -6.54 -1.14 7.34
C ILE A 23 -7.75 -2.03 7.08
N THR A 24 -8.66 -1.53 6.24
CA THR A 24 -9.86 -2.27 5.88
C THR A 24 -9.49 -3.26 4.81
N ALA A 25 -9.62 -4.55 5.15
CA ALA A 25 -9.38 -5.59 4.18
C ALA A 25 -10.49 -5.55 3.11
N SER A 26 -10.09 -5.73 1.85
CA SER A 26 -11.04 -5.74 0.73
C SER A 26 -11.93 -6.97 0.78
N SER A 27 -12.93 -7.05 -0.11
CA SER A 27 -13.76 -8.25 -0.28
C SER A 27 -12.98 -9.53 -0.58
N HIS A 28 -11.71 -9.42 -0.97
CA HIS A 28 -10.82 -10.54 -1.24
C HIS A 28 -10.19 -11.13 0.02
N ASP A 29 -10.21 -10.42 1.15
CA ASP A 29 -9.82 -11.01 2.44
C ASP A 29 -11.02 -11.72 3.06
N LYS A 30 -10.99 -13.06 3.05
CA LYS A 30 -12.03 -13.90 3.64
C LYS A 30 -12.19 -13.68 5.15
N SER A 31 -11.13 -13.24 5.83
CA SER A 31 -11.19 -12.93 7.26
C SER A 31 -12.08 -11.71 7.52
N LYS A 32 -12.18 -10.80 6.54
CA LYS A 32 -12.83 -9.48 6.67
C LYS A 32 -12.36 -8.71 7.91
N GLN A 33 -11.15 -9.01 8.38
CA GLN A 33 -10.64 -8.44 9.61
C GLN A 33 -9.97 -7.11 9.30
N ASN A 34 -10.43 -6.08 10.00
CA ASN A 34 -9.76 -4.80 10.02
C ASN A 34 -8.47 -4.95 10.83
N GLN A 35 -7.33 -4.69 10.20
CA GLN A 35 -6.02 -4.86 10.83
C GLN A 35 -5.45 -3.51 11.28
N PRO A 36 -4.78 -3.44 12.44
CA PRO A 36 -4.05 -2.25 12.83
C PRO A 36 -2.86 -2.02 11.89
N TRP A 37 -2.48 -0.75 11.72
CA TRP A 37 -1.28 -0.35 11.00
C TRP A 37 -0.01 -0.81 11.73
N SER A 38 0.00 -0.80 13.06
CA SER A 38 1.13 -1.25 13.89
C SER A 38 1.50 -2.71 13.69
N LYS A 39 0.61 -3.53 13.13
CA LYS A 39 0.93 -4.92 12.74
C LYS A 39 1.90 -4.98 11.55
N PHE A 40 1.92 -3.96 10.70
CA PHE A 40 2.72 -3.95 9.48
C PHE A 40 3.79 -2.87 9.47
N LEU A 41 3.56 -1.74 10.15
CA LEU A 41 4.44 -0.58 10.13
C LEU A 41 4.87 -0.17 11.54
N ASP A 42 6.12 0.24 11.67
CA ASP A 42 6.67 0.83 12.89
C ASP A 42 6.18 2.28 13.06
N LEU A 43 5.06 2.43 13.77
CA LEU A 43 4.42 3.72 14.00
C LEU A 43 5.17 4.60 15.01
N GLU A 44 6.01 4.03 15.88
CA GLU A 44 6.81 4.80 16.83
C GLU A 44 7.91 5.53 16.07
N ARG A 45 8.73 4.78 15.33
CA ARG A 45 9.77 5.33 14.45
C ARG A 45 9.21 6.31 13.43
N PHE A 46 8.03 6.01 12.86
CA PHE A 46 7.36 6.92 11.94
C PHE A 46 7.06 8.30 12.56
N GLN A 47 6.59 8.34 13.82
CA GLN A 47 6.31 9.60 14.52
C GLN A 47 7.58 10.37 14.84
N GLU A 48 8.64 9.66 15.27
CA GLU A 48 9.95 10.26 15.53
C GLU A 48 10.53 10.94 14.30
N LEU A 49 10.52 10.26 13.15
CA LEU A 49 11.10 10.76 11.90
C LEU A 49 10.31 11.90 11.27
N THR A 50 8.98 11.90 11.43
CA THR A 50 8.11 12.89 10.74
C THR A 50 7.65 14.04 11.63
N GLY A 51 7.80 13.90 12.95
CA GLY A 51 7.19 14.79 13.96
C GLY A 51 5.67 14.75 13.97
N SER A 52 5.05 13.83 13.22
CA SER A 52 3.60 13.66 13.17
C SER A 52 3.13 12.95 14.43
N LYS A 53 1.92 13.28 14.90
CA LYS A 53 1.27 12.54 15.99
C LYS A 53 0.22 11.63 15.37
N VAL A 54 0.38 10.32 15.54
CA VAL A 54 -0.60 9.33 15.11
C VAL A 54 -1.03 8.45 16.27
N VAL A 55 -2.27 8.01 16.22
CA VAL A 55 -2.83 7.07 17.18
C VAL A 55 -3.80 6.16 16.46
N GLU A 56 -3.80 4.87 16.76
CA GLU A 56 -4.68 3.95 16.06
C GLU A 56 -6.08 3.95 16.66
N PHE A 57 -7.09 3.90 15.80
CA PHE A 57 -8.49 4.01 16.23
C PHE A 57 -8.89 2.98 17.30
N HIS A 58 -8.37 1.75 17.21
CA HIS A 58 -8.68 0.70 18.18
C HIS A 58 -8.21 1.05 19.61
N THR A 59 -7.10 1.80 19.75
CA THR A 59 -6.58 2.19 21.08
C THR A 59 -7.49 3.18 21.80
N LEU A 60 -8.24 3.99 21.04
CA LEU A 60 -9.13 5.01 21.60
C LEU A 60 -10.56 4.50 21.76
N ARG A 61 -11.00 3.59 20.87
CA ARG A 61 -12.39 3.12 20.85
C ARG A 61 -12.80 2.49 22.18
N ASP A 62 -11.94 1.67 22.76
CA ASP A 62 -12.28 0.94 23.97
C ASP A 62 -12.23 1.83 25.22
N VAL A 63 -11.64 3.03 25.11
CA VAL A 63 -11.55 4.04 26.19
C VAL A 63 -12.65 5.11 26.09
N GLU A 64 -13.02 5.55 24.88
CA GLU A 64 -13.95 6.67 24.66
C GLU A 64 -15.18 6.31 23.82
N GLN A 65 -15.64 5.05 23.89
CA GLN A 65 -16.67 4.47 23.02
C GLN A 65 -17.93 5.34 22.83
N VAL A 66 -18.41 5.99 23.90
CA VAL A 66 -19.62 6.84 23.86
C VAL A 66 -19.42 8.10 23.01
N GLN A 67 -18.23 8.71 23.07
CA GLN A 67 -17.94 9.95 22.32
C GLN A 67 -17.77 9.68 20.83
N TYR A 68 -17.19 8.53 20.46
CA TYR A 68 -17.03 8.15 19.06
C TYR A 68 -18.35 7.78 18.37
N ASN A 69 -19.30 7.18 19.10
CA ASN A 69 -20.61 6.86 18.52
C ASN A 69 -21.40 8.13 18.14
N GLN A 70 -21.05 9.28 18.71
CA GLN A 70 -21.64 10.59 18.40
C GLN A 70 -20.79 11.41 17.42
N LEU A 71 -19.68 10.85 16.90
CA LEU A 71 -18.80 11.55 15.97
C LEU A 71 -19.54 11.89 14.68
N GLU A 72 -19.66 13.17 14.38
CA GLU A 72 -20.22 13.65 13.12
C GLU A 72 -19.10 14.00 12.14
N CYS A 73 -19.15 13.41 10.95
CA CYS A 73 -18.19 13.71 9.89
C CYS A 73 -18.61 14.97 9.15
N LYS A 74 -17.99 16.08 9.56
CA LYS A 74 -18.29 17.43 9.08
C LYS A 74 -17.82 17.68 7.65
N ILE A 75 -16.97 16.80 7.08
CA ILE A 75 -16.41 16.97 5.74
C ILE A 75 -16.39 15.66 4.95
N THR A 76 -16.83 15.77 3.70
CA THR A 76 -16.54 14.81 2.63
C THR A 76 -15.66 15.46 1.57
N CYS A 77 -14.45 14.94 1.32
CA CYS A 77 -13.63 15.39 0.21
C CYS A 77 -13.88 14.50 -1.02
N GLY A 78 -14.15 15.10 -2.18
CA GLY A 78 -14.26 14.39 -3.46
C GLY A 78 -15.60 13.68 -3.70
N PHE A 79 -16.71 14.29 -3.29
CA PHE A 79 -18.05 13.80 -3.61
C PHE A 79 -18.29 13.95 -5.13
N GLY A 80 -18.41 12.83 -5.87
CA GLY A 80 -18.65 12.90 -7.32
C GLY A 80 -18.10 11.76 -8.18
N SER A 81 -17.60 10.67 -7.60
CA SER A 81 -17.13 9.54 -8.41
C SER A 81 -18.31 8.67 -8.82
N LYS A 82 -18.68 8.70 -10.12
CA LYS A 82 -19.59 7.75 -10.82
C LYS A 82 -19.14 6.27 -10.76
N ARG A 83 -18.34 5.86 -9.77
CA ARG A 83 -17.77 4.51 -9.65
C ARG A 83 -18.49 3.72 -8.56
N THR A 84 -18.46 2.41 -8.72
CA THR A 84 -18.96 1.37 -7.79
C THR A 84 -18.19 1.27 -6.46
N ILE A 85 -17.18 2.12 -6.23
CA ILE A 85 -16.35 2.12 -5.02
C ILE A 85 -16.96 3.10 -4.01
N ASP A 86 -17.26 2.63 -2.79
CA ASP A 86 -17.77 3.46 -1.70
C ASP A 86 -16.69 4.43 -1.17
N PHE A 87 -16.58 5.59 -1.82
CA PHE A 87 -15.72 6.68 -1.37
C PHE A 87 -16.31 7.50 -0.21
N THR A 88 -17.50 7.14 0.29
CA THR A 88 -18.15 7.83 1.40
C THR A 88 -17.79 7.23 2.76
N ALA A 89 -17.06 6.10 2.76
CA ALA A 89 -16.73 5.31 3.94
C ALA A 89 -17.96 4.82 4.73
N LYS A 90 -19.16 4.80 4.14
CA LYS A 90 -20.40 4.38 4.83
C LYS A 90 -20.31 2.95 5.33
N GLY A 91 -19.74 2.04 4.54
CA GLY A 91 -19.50 0.66 4.96
C GLY A 91 -18.67 0.57 6.24
N PHE A 92 -17.56 1.32 6.28
CA PHE A 92 -16.70 1.45 7.46
C PHE A 92 -17.47 2.05 8.64
N LEU A 93 -18.08 3.23 8.47
CA LEU A 93 -18.83 3.90 9.54
C LEU A 93 -19.92 3.00 10.13
N LYS A 94 -20.65 2.27 9.29
CA LYS A 94 -21.66 1.30 9.72
C LYS A 94 -21.05 0.12 10.47
N GLN A 95 -19.97 -0.46 9.96
CA GLN A 95 -19.26 -1.57 10.62
C GLN A 95 -18.82 -1.18 12.04
N TRP A 96 -18.42 0.08 12.22
CA TRP A 96 -17.95 0.63 13.49
C TRP A 96 -19.01 1.37 14.31
N LYS A 97 -20.29 1.29 13.90
CA LYS A 97 -21.44 1.94 14.58
C LYS A 97 -21.26 3.45 14.82
N LEU A 98 -20.53 4.12 13.92
CA LEU A 98 -20.34 5.57 13.93
C LEU A 98 -21.54 6.25 13.28
N ASN A 99 -21.86 7.48 13.73
CA ASN A 99 -22.91 8.27 13.09
C ASN A 99 -22.54 8.56 11.63
N VAL A 100 -23.41 8.13 10.71
CA VAL A 100 -23.21 8.21 9.25
C VAL A 100 -23.60 9.57 8.66
N THR A 101 -23.87 10.57 9.50
CA THR A 101 -24.23 11.91 9.04
C THR A 101 -22.98 12.56 8.45
N LEU A 102 -22.99 12.71 7.12
CA LEU A 102 -21.95 13.35 6.34
C LEU A 102 -22.47 14.72 5.90
N ASN A 103 -21.82 15.79 6.36
CA ASN A 103 -22.05 17.11 5.79
C ASN A 103 -21.07 17.32 4.64
N ALA A 104 -21.60 17.54 3.43
CA ALA A 104 -20.77 17.90 2.29
C ALA A 104 -20.18 19.29 2.53
N LEU A 105 -18.93 19.47 2.10
CA LEU A 105 -18.39 20.82 2.01
C LEU A 105 -19.18 21.62 0.96
N PRO A 106 -19.39 22.93 1.16
CA PRO A 106 -20.04 23.79 0.17
C PRO A 106 -19.27 23.87 -1.16
N VAL A 107 -18.00 23.49 -1.14
CA VAL A 107 -17.09 23.48 -2.30
C VAL A 107 -16.49 22.08 -2.39
N ASP A 108 -16.40 21.53 -3.61
CA ASP A 108 -15.61 20.32 -3.87
C ASP A 108 -14.13 20.63 -3.65
N ALA A 109 -13.71 20.55 -2.39
CA ALA A 109 -12.37 20.89 -1.96
C ALA A 109 -11.51 19.63 -1.99
N ASN A 110 -10.76 19.48 -3.07
CA ASN A 110 -9.63 18.55 -3.10
C ASN A 110 -8.32 19.22 -2.66
N LYS A 111 -8.20 20.56 -2.67
CA LYS A 111 -6.96 21.25 -2.30
C LYS A 111 -6.77 21.32 -0.79
N LEU A 112 -5.56 20.98 -0.31
CA LEU A 112 -5.19 21.03 1.11
C LEU A 112 -5.57 22.36 1.78
N ASP A 113 -5.17 23.50 1.23
CA ASP A 113 -5.45 24.84 1.80
C ASP A 113 -6.95 25.15 1.92
N THR A 114 -7.74 24.63 0.97
CA THR A 114 -9.20 24.84 1.00
C THR A 114 -9.82 23.99 2.10
N ILE A 115 -9.35 22.75 2.26
CA ILE A 115 -9.80 21.84 3.33
C ILE A 115 -9.43 22.41 4.70
N THR A 116 -8.17 22.81 4.91
CA THR A 116 -7.70 23.35 6.20
C THR A 116 -8.41 24.65 6.57
N ARG A 117 -8.63 25.56 5.60
CA ARG A 117 -9.43 26.78 5.81
C ARG A 117 -10.88 26.47 6.20
N ASN A 118 -11.53 25.53 5.52
CA ASN A 118 -12.91 25.12 5.85
C ASN A 118 -13.00 24.37 7.19
N LEU A 119 -11.90 23.78 7.66
CA LEU A 119 -11.80 23.17 8.98
C LEU A 119 -11.50 24.19 10.10
N GLY A 120 -11.12 25.41 9.74
CA GLY A 120 -10.80 26.48 10.69
C GLY A 120 -11.87 26.74 11.76
N PRO A 121 -13.18 26.79 11.43
CA PRO A 121 -14.26 26.95 12.43
C PRO A 121 -14.29 25.83 13.49
N TYR A 122 -13.87 24.63 13.13
CA TYR A 122 -13.86 23.45 14.01
C TYR A 122 -12.53 23.26 14.75
N LYS A 123 -11.64 24.26 14.76
CA LYS A 123 -10.31 24.14 15.38
C LYS A 123 -10.34 23.84 16.87
N ARG A 124 -11.44 24.14 17.57
CA ARG A 124 -11.63 23.86 19.00
C ARG A 124 -12.31 22.53 19.27
N ASP A 125 -12.85 21.88 18.25
CA ASP A 125 -13.55 20.61 18.41
C ASP A 125 -12.53 19.54 18.82
N LYS A 126 -12.91 18.71 19.81
CA LYS A 126 -12.08 17.59 20.27
C LYS A 126 -11.76 16.66 19.10
N LEU A 127 -12.77 16.36 18.28
CA LEU A 127 -12.67 15.46 17.14
C LEU A 127 -13.15 16.16 15.87
N VAL A 128 -12.42 15.94 14.77
CA VAL A 128 -12.78 16.40 13.44
C VAL A 128 -12.74 15.17 12.52
N CYS A 129 -13.87 14.83 11.90
CA CYS A 129 -13.92 13.70 10.98
C CYS A 129 -13.96 14.15 9.51
N ILE A 130 -13.09 13.55 8.71
CA ILE A 130 -13.03 13.65 7.25
C ILE A 130 -13.29 12.24 6.70
N SER A 131 -14.36 12.08 5.92
CA SER A 131 -14.78 10.75 5.46
C SER A 131 -13.85 10.11 4.43
N ASN A 132 -13.11 10.91 3.67
CA ASN A 132 -12.19 10.40 2.66
C ASN A 132 -11.08 11.41 2.38
N THR A 133 -9.83 10.96 2.46
CA THR A 133 -8.64 11.79 2.24
C THR A 133 -7.89 11.41 0.96
N TYR A 134 -8.28 10.32 0.28
CA TYR A 134 -7.62 9.88 -0.95
C TYR A 134 -7.75 10.90 -2.08
N LYS A 135 -8.84 11.68 -2.11
CA LYS A 135 -9.06 12.69 -3.15
C LYS A 135 -8.38 14.03 -2.88
N ILE A 136 -7.70 14.18 -1.75
CA ILE A 136 -6.95 15.40 -1.45
C ILE A 136 -5.78 15.51 -2.42
N SER A 137 -5.71 16.61 -3.15
CA SER A 137 -4.63 16.99 -4.02
C SER A 137 -3.53 17.64 -3.20
N THR A 138 -2.34 17.08 -3.35
CA THR A 138 -1.07 17.61 -2.85
C THR A 138 -0.22 18.02 -4.06
N PRO A 139 0.59 19.08 -3.95
CA PRO A 139 1.59 19.39 -4.97
C PRO A 139 2.59 18.23 -5.10
N ASP A 140 2.96 17.85 -6.33
CA ASP A 140 4.13 17.02 -6.66
C ASP A 140 4.46 15.84 -5.72
N LYS A 141 3.45 15.12 -5.23
CA LYS A 141 3.60 13.98 -4.30
C LYS A 141 4.35 14.33 -3.00
N THR A 142 4.24 15.57 -2.50
CA THR A 142 4.88 16.00 -1.25
C THR A 142 4.57 15.08 -0.07
N GLU A 143 3.40 14.42 -0.08
CA GLU A 143 3.02 13.49 0.98
C GLU A 143 3.92 12.25 1.04
N TRP A 144 4.54 11.87 -0.09
CA TRP A 144 5.51 10.79 -0.14
C TRP A 144 6.82 11.24 0.50
N ASP A 145 7.35 12.38 0.07
CA ASP A 145 8.65 12.86 0.53
C ASP A 145 8.64 13.24 2.01
N GLN A 146 7.52 13.79 2.50
CA GLN A 146 7.40 14.16 3.91
C GLN A 146 7.07 12.99 4.84
N PHE A 147 6.35 11.98 4.36
CA PHE A 147 5.79 10.92 5.21
C PHE A 147 6.02 9.53 4.64
N GLY A 148 5.67 9.30 3.38
CA GLY A 148 5.73 7.97 2.76
C GLY A 148 7.10 7.29 2.87
N GLN A 149 8.19 8.04 2.71
CA GLN A 149 9.56 7.54 2.81
C GLN A 149 9.94 7.02 4.22
N HIS A 150 9.19 7.41 5.25
CA HIS A 150 9.42 7.04 6.65
C HIS A 150 8.52 5.89 7.12
N LEU A 151 7.71 5.30 6.24
CA LEU A 151 6.93 4.11 6.55
C LEU A 151 7.84 2.88 6.53
N HIS A 152 8.41 2.56 7.69
CA HIS A 152 9.20 1.34 7.88
C HIS A 152 8.30 0.17 8.26
N PHE A 153 8.59 -1.02 7.74
CA PHE A 153 7.89 -2.24 8.14
C PHE A 153 8.28 -2.65 9.56
N THR A 154 7.43 -3.41 10.22
CA THR A 154 7.79 -4.05 11.51
C THR A 154 8.85 -5.11 11.30
N GLN A 155 9.68 -5.34 12.32
CA GLN A 155 10.69 -6.40 12.28
C GLN A 155 10.06 -7.77 11.99
N GLU A 156 8.91 -8.08 12.61
CA GLU A 156 8.16 -9.32 12.36
C GLU A 156 7.82 -9.51 10.88
N LEU A 157 7.38 -8.45 10.20
CA LEU A 157 7.03 -8.52 8.77
C LEU A 157 8.29 -8.65 7.90
N GLU A 158 9.36 -7.93 8.23
CA GLU A 158 10.64 -8.05 7.52
C GLU A 158 11.21 -9.46 7.65
N GLU A 159 11.20 -10.05 8.84
CA GLU A 159 11.63 -11.43 9.10
C GLU A 159 10.77 -12.44 8.33
N PHE A 160 9.44 -12.29 8.35
CA PHE A 160 8.54 -13.14 7.58
C PHE A 160 8.84 -13.10 6.08
N VAL A 161 9.04 -11.90 5.52
CA VAL A 161 9.36 -11.75 4.09
C VAL A 161 10.73 -12.34 3.79
N GLN A 162 11.73 -12.12 4.66
CA GLN A 162 13.06 -12.70 4.47
C GLN A 162 13.01 -14.23 4.48
N ASP A 163 12.30 -14.83 5.44
CA ASP A 163 12.09 -16.28 5.51
C ASP A 163 11.41 -16.84 4.26
N TYR A 164 10.42 -16.11 3.73
CA TYR A 164 9.76 -16.49 2.48
C TYR A 164 10.75 -16.46 1.31
N LEU A 165 11.48 -15.35 1.14
CA LEU A 165 12.46 -15.22 0.06
C LEU A 165 13.55 -16.29 0.16
N ASP A 166 14.02 -16.60 1.36
CA ASP A 166 15.03 -17.63 1.62
C ASP A 166 14.58 -19.05 1.26
N LYS A 167 13.29 -19.36 1.41
CA LYS A 167 12.71 -20.67 1.07
C LYS A 167 12.43 -20.82 -0.41
N HIS A 168 12.07 -19.72 -1.07
CA HIS A 168 11.54 -19.78 -2.44
C HIS A 168 12.55 -19.33 -3.50
N LEU A 169 13.56 -18.56 -3.16
CA LEU A 169 14.63 -18.14 -4.07
C LEU A 169 15.89 -18.98 -3.91
N VAL A 170 16.61 -19.16 -5.02
CA VAL A 170 17.88 -19.90 -5.03
C VAL A 170 18.96 -19.08 -4.34
N LYS A 171 19.47 -19.58 -3.21
CA LYS A 171 20.56 -18.97 -2.43
C LYS A 171 21.88 -18.96 -3.23
N PRO A 172 22.68 -17.88 -3.15
CA PRO A 172 24.02 -17.90 -3.74
C PRO A 172 24.87 -18.94 -3.03
N GLU A 173 25.76 -19.60 -3.78
CA GLU A 173 26.73 -20.51 -3.21
C GLU A 173 27.71 -19.76 -2.29
N PRO A 174 28.19 -20.38 -1.19
CA PRO A 174 29.25 -19.82 -0.38
C PRO A 174 30.49 -19.54 -1.24
N VAL A 175 31.08 -18.37 -1.07
CA VAL A 175 32.33 -17.99 -1.71
C VAL A 175 33.40 -17.77 -0.65
N TYR A 176 34.61 -18.24 -0.92
CA TYR A 176 35.75 -17.97 -0.04
C TYR A 176 36.15 -16.50 -0.16
N ASP A 177 36.05 -15.75 0.94
CA ASP A 177 36.57 -14.38 1.00
C ASP A 177 38.03 -14.41 1.45
N PRO A 178 38.99 -14.07 0.56
CA PRO A 178 40.41 -14.09 0.90
C PRO A 178 40.79 -13.07 1.98
N LYS A 179 39.97 -12.03 2.21
CA LYS A 179 40.25 -11.00 3.23
C LYS A 179 39.93 -11.51 4.63
N SER A 180 38.74 -12.06 4.83
CA SER A 180 38.33 -12.66 6.12
C SER A 180 38.86 -14.08 6.32
N ARG A 181 39.30 -14.75 5.25
CA ARG A 181 39.70 -16.17 5.21
C ARG A 181 38.56 -17.09 5.66
N GLN A 182 37.34 -16.73 5.33
CA GLN A 182 36.13 -17.48 5.67
C GLN A 182 35.27 -17.67 4.42
N GLU A 183 34.48 -18.74 4.40
CA GLU A 183 33.37 -18.84 3.46
C GLU A 183 32.27 -17.87 3.89
N ILE A 184 31.86 -17.02 2.97
CA ILE A 184 30.75 -16.09 3.18
C ILE A 184 29.64 -16.43 2.18
N VAL A 185 28.39 -16.33 2.62
CA VAL A 185 27.23 -16.41 1.72
C VAL A 185 26.96 -14.99 1.24
N PRO A 186 27.08 -14.69 -0.07
CA PRO A 186 26.77 -13.37 -0.59
C PRO A 186 25.32 -12.98 -0.31
N THR A 187 25.04 -11.67 -0.28
CA THR A 187 23.65 -11.20 -0.24
C THR A 187 22.91 -11.67 -1.49
N GLN A 188 21.74 -12.29 -1.29
CA GLN A 188 20.86 -12.69 -2.38
C GLN A 188 20.51 -11.48 -3.25
N ARG A 189 20.81 -11.56 -4.55
CA ARG A 189 20.29 -10.62 -5.56
C ARG A 189 19.12 -11.26 -6.27
N TYR A 190 18.09 -10.47 -6.54
CA TYR A 190 16.90 -10.92 -7.28
C TYR A 190 16.21 -9.72 -7.93
N ILE A 191 15.35 -9.99 -8.92
CA ILE A 191 14.47 -9.01 -9.54
C ILE A 191 13.08 -9.20 -8.94
N ALA A 192 12.58 -8.22 -8.21
CA ALA A 192 11.19 -8.19 -7.77
C ALA A 192 10.33 -7.45 -8.80
N ILE A 193 9.21 -8.06 -9.21
CA ILE A 193 8.22 -7.39 -10.06
C ILE A 193 6.83 -7.45 -9.42
N HIS A 194 6.04 -6.40 -9.67
CA HIS A 194 4.62 -6.38 -9.32
C HIS A 194 3.78 -6.45 -10.60
N VAL A 195 3.01 -7.52 -10.74
CA VAL A 195 2.16 -7.79 -11.90
C VAL A 195 0.70 -7.65 -11.47
N ARG A 196 0.16 -6.43 -11.60
CA ARG A 196 -1.23 -6.11 -11.28
C ARG A 196 -2.15 -6.52 -12.45
N ARG A 197 -2.85 -7.64 -12.29
CA ARG A 197 -3.79 -8.22 -13.27
C ARG A 197 -5.12 -8.51 -12.58
N GLY A 198 -5.63 -9.74 -12.63
CA GLY A 198 -6.89 -10.14 -11.99
C GLY A 198 -8.04 -9.17 -12.33
N ASP A 199 -8.70 -8.65 -11.30
CA ASP A 199 -9.78 -7.64 -11.40
C ASP A 199 -9.38 -6.35 -12.13
N PHE A 200 -8.08 -6.03 -12.21
CA PHE A 200 -7.58 -4.84 -12.87
C PHE A 200 -7.57 -4.94 -14.40
N ALA A 201 -7.60 -6.15 -14.95
CA ALA A 201 -7.61 -6.37 -16.40
C ALA A 201 -8.80 -5.66 -17.07
N GLN A 202 -9.99 -5.81 -16.50
CA GLN A 202 -11.22 -5.18 -17.00
C GLN A 202 -11.11 -3.64 -17.00
N TYR A 203 -10.48 -3.07 -15.95
CA TYR A 203 -10.23 -1.63 -15.90
C TYR A 203 -9.33 -1.19 -17.06
N CYS A 204 -8.25 -1.93 -17.33
CA CYS A 204 -7.34 -1.62 -18.42
C CYS A 204 -8.05 -1.70 -19.78
N GLU A 205 -8.76 -2.79 -20.06
CA GLU A 205 -9.49 -3.00 -21.31
C GLU A 205 -10.56 -1.92 -21.57
N SER A 206 -11.19 -1.43 -20.51
CA SER A 206 -12.26 -0.42 -20.62
C SER A 206 -11.74 1.02 -20.77
N ASN A 207 -10.49 1.31 -20.35
CA ASN A 207 -9.97 2.67 -20.27
C ASN A 207 -8.80 2.93 -21.24
N PHE A 208 -8.20 1.88 -21.82
CA PHE A 208 -7.03 1.98 -22.68
C PHE A 208 -7.25 1.15 -23.94
N ALA A 209 -6.73 1.63 -25.07
CA ALA A 209 -6.78 0.94 -26.35
C ALA A 209 -5.46 1.11 -27.12
N GLY A 210 -5.19 0.17 -28.02
CA GLY A 210 -4.03 0.21 -28.91
C GLY A 210 -2.69 0.22 -28.14
N PRO A 211 -1.69 0.99 -28.59
CA PRO A 211 -0.33 0.94 -28.03
C PRO A 211 -0.22 1.30 -26.55
N LYS A 212 -1.23 1.96 -25.95
CA LYS A 212 -1.21 2.32 -24.52
C LYS A 212 -1.55 1.13 -23.61
N MET A 213 -2.16 0.08 -24.16
CA MET A 213 -2.58 -1.10 -23.39
C MET A 213 -1.39 -1.78 -22.70
N VAL A 214 -0.23 -1.84 -23.37
CA VAL A 214 1.03 -2.39 -22.85
C VAL A 214 1.53 -1.73 -21.56
N HIS A 215 1.11 -0.50 -21.28
CA HIS A 215 1.48 0.21 -20.06
C HIS A 215 0.52 -0.06 -18.91
N CYS A 216 -0.72 -0.47 -19.20
CA CYS A 216 -1.71 -0.81 -18.20
C CYS A 216 -1.70 -2.31 -17.86
N LEU A 217 -1.69 -3.16 -18.90
CA LEU A 217 -1.79 -4.61 -18.79
C LEU A 217 -0.80 -5.30 -19.74
N PRO A 218 0.52 -5.25 -19.45
CA PRO A 218 1.52 -5.92 -20.28
C PRO A 218 1.38 -7.45 -20.21
N SER A 219 1.61 -8.12 -21.33
CA SER A 219 1.68 -9.58 -21.43
C SER A 219 2.89 -10.13 -20.65
N THR A 220 2.87 -11.43 -20.36
CA THR A 220 3.96 -12.07 -19.61
C THR A 220 5.25 -12.07 -20.42
N GLU A 221 5.14 -12.22 -21.73
CA GLU A 221 6.23 -12.14 -22.70
C GLU A 221 6.81 -10.71 -22.77
N GLU A 222 5.98 -9.67 -22.76
CA GLU A 222 6.44 -8.28 -22.74
C GLU A 222 7.16 -7.93 -21.43
N ILE A 223 6.71 -8.48 -20.31
CA ILE A 223 7.42 -8.37 -19.02
C ILE A 223 8.76 -9.10 -19.10
N ALA A 224 8.80 -10.32 -19.64
CA ALA A 224 10.01 -11.11 -19.77
C ALA A 224 11.07 -10.38 -20.61
N GLN A 225 10.68 -9.82 -21.76
CA GLN A 225 11.59 -9.00 -22.59
C GLN A 225 12.19 -7.79 -21.85
N ARG A 226 11.44 -7.20 -20.90
CA ARG A 226 11.96 -6.09 -20.07
C ARG A 226 12.90 -6.61 -19.00
N ILE A 227 12.62 -7.77 -18.42
CA ILE A 227 13.51 -8.45 -17.47
C ILE A 227 14.81 -8.84 -18.16
N ASP A 228 14.79 -9.37 -19.38
CA ASP A 228 16.00 -9.73 -20.13
C ASP A 228 16.93 -8.53 -20.31
N LYS A 229 16.37 -7.34 -20.56
CA LYS A 229 17.15 -6.09 -20.64
C LYS A 229 17.77 -5.72 -19.29
N ILE A 230 17.07 -5.95 -18.18
CA ILE A 230 17.60 -5.73 -16.83
C ILE A 230 18.70 -6.74 -16.52
N GLN A 231 18.51 -8.01 -16.86
CA GLN A 231 19.50 -9.08 -16.68
C GLN A 231 20.76 -8.77 -17.48
N ALA A 232 20.65 -8.49 -18.78
CA ALA A 232 21.79 -8.17 -19.64
C ALA A 232 22.58 -6.94 -19.13
N LYS A 233 21.88 -5.94 -18.59
CA LYS A 233 22.52 -4.77 -17.98
C LYS A 233 23.29 -5.11 -16.70
N ASN A 234 22.81 -6.07 -15.91
CA ASN A 234 23.40 -6.46 -14.61
C ASN A 234 24.35 -7.66 -14.70
N ASN A 235 24.37 -8.36 -15.83
CA ASN A 235 25.18 -9.52 -16.15
C ASN A 235 25.85 -9.33 -17.52
N PRO A 236 26.82 -8.40 -17.64
CA PRO A 236 27.48 -8.10 -18.92
C PRO A 236 28.38 -9.25 -19.42
N SER A 237 28.80 -10.16 -18.53
CA SER A 237 29.59 -11.35 -18.87
C SER A 237 28.73 -12.43 -19.53
N GLY A 238 27.41 -12.38 -19.36
CA GLY A 238 26.49 -13.44 -19.78
C GLY A 238 26.66 -14.72 -18.96
N SER A 239 27.28 -14.65 -17.77
CA SER A 239 27.49 -15.84 -16.95
C SER A 239 26.14 -16.39 -16.46
N PRO A 240 25.86 -17.69 -16.63
CA PRO A 240 24.65 -18.30 -16.09
C PRO A 240 24.50 -18.14 -14.58
N THR A 241 25.61 -18.06 -13.83
CA THR A 241 25.63 -17.86 -12.38
C THR A 241 25.19 -16.47 -11.95
N ASP A 242 25.23 -15.50 -12.86
CA ASP A 242 24.93 -14.10 -12.60
C ASP A 242 23.48 -13.74 -13.01
N ILE A 243 22.70 -14.73 -13.47
CA ILE A 243 21.27 -14.57 -13.75
C ILE A 243 20.53 -14.43 -12.42
N MET A 244 19.90 -13.28 -12.20
CA MET A 244 19.16 -13.03 -10.96
C MET A 244 17.82 -13.78 -10.98
N PRO A 245 17.43 -14.48 -9.91
CA PRO A 245 16.08 -15.03 -9.81
C PRO A 245 15.02 -13.92 -9.85
N VAL A 246 13.83 -14.25 -10.34
CA VAL A 246 12.71 -13.31 -10.44
C VAL A 246 11.63 -13.70 -9.44
N PHE A 247 11.24 -12.73 -8.61
CA PHE A 247 10.11 -12.83 -7.69
C PHE A 247 8.93 -11.98 -8.20
N VAL A 248 7.74 -12.56 -8.23
CA VAL A 248 6.53 -11.95 -8.75
C VAL A 248 5.49 -11.79 -7.64
N ALA A 249 5.19 -10.54 -7.29
CA ALA A 249 3.99 -10.21 -6.53
C ALA A 249 2.83 -9.97 -7.51
N THR A 250 1.75 -10.73 -7.42
CA THR A 250 0.62 -10.63 -8.34
C THR A 250 -0.71 -10.95 -7.66
N ASN A 251 -1.79 -10.40 -8.20
CA ASN A 251 -3.16 -10.79 -7.86
C ASN A 251 -3.82 -11.64 -8.97
N GLU A 252 -3.02 -12.18 -9.89
CA GLU A 252 -3.47 -13.12 -10.91
C GLU A 252 -3.89 -14.44 -10.25
N ASN A 253 -5.01 -15.01 -10.72
CA ASN A 253 -5.52 -16.30 -10.23
C ASN A 253 -5.82 -17.28 -11.37
N LYS A 254 -5.56 -16.89 -12.62
CA LYS A 254 -5.70 -17.76 -13.79
C LYS A 254 -4.55 -18.75 -13.86
N PRO A 255 -4.80 -20.07 -13.74
CA PRO A 255 -3.74 -21.08 -13.75
C PRO A 255 -2.87 -21.02 -15.00
N GLU A 256 -3.44 -20.69 -16.16
CA GLU A 256 -2.71 -20.57 -17.42
C GLU A 256 -1.69 -19.42 -17.43
N GLU A 257 -1.96 -18.32 -16.73
CA GLU A 257 -1.02 -17.20 -16.61
C GLU A 257 0.04 -17.46 -15.54
N LEU A 258 -0.36 -18.03 -14.39
CA LEU A 258 0.58 -18.45 -13.35
C LEU A 258 1.56 -19.51 -13.86
N LYS A 259 1.09 -20.42 -14.72
CA LYS A 259 1.95 -21.40 -15.40
C LYS A 259 3.01 -20.73 -16.25
N LYS A 260 2.70 -19.62 -16.95
CA LYS A 260 3.71 -18.89 -17.74
C LYS A 260 4.84 -18.34 -16.85
N PHE A 261 4.52 -17.84 -15.66
CA PHE A 261 5.56 -17.42 -14.71
C PHE A 261 6.45 -18.60 -14.29
N ALA A 262 5.82 -19.75 -13.97
CA ALA A 262 6.55 -20.96 -13.61
C ALA A 262 7.42 -21.51 -14.75
N ASP A 263 6.92 -21.49 -15.99
CA ASP A 263 7.64 -21.93 -17.20
C ASP A 263 8.87 -21.05 -17.48
N LEU A 264 8.85 -19.78 -17.06
CA LEU A 264 9.99 -18.86 -17.10
C LEU A 264 10.94 -19.03 -15.90
N GLY A 265 10.67 -19.97 -15.00
CA GLY A 265 11.42 -20.19 -13.78
C GLY A 265 11.21 -19.12 -12.70
N TRP A 266 10.20 -18.25 -12.87
CA TRP A 266 9.90 -17.19 -11.90
C TRP A 266 9.15 -17.76 -10.71
N LYS A 267 9.42 -17.19 -9.54
CA LYS A 267 8.72 -17.54 -8.28
C LYS A 267 7.68 -16.48 -8.01
N TYR A 268 6.48 -16.89 -7.65
CA TYR A 268 5.40 -15.96 -7.28
C TYR A 268 4.85 -16.30 -5.91
N LEU A 269 4.10 -15.35 -5.35
CA LEU A 269 3.37 -15.57 -4.11
C LEU A 269 2.05 -16.28 -4.43
N ASP A 270 1.95 -17.56 -4.08
CA ASP A 270 0.74 -18.36 -4.28
C ASP A 270 -0.25 -18.07 -3.15
N HIS A 271 -1.25 -17.25 -3.46
CA HIS A 271 -2.26 -16.85 -2.50
C HIS A 271 -3.17 -18.01 -2.06
N GLU A 272 -3.32 -19.08 -2.86
CA GLU A 272 -4.10 -20.26 -2.48
C GLU A 272 -3.29 -21.12 -1.49
N GLU A 273 -2.02 -21.40 -1.79
CA GLU A 273 -1.12 -22.15 -0.90
C GLU A 273 -0.97 -21.44 0.46
N MET A 274 -0.90 -20.10 0.43
CA MET A 274 -0.81 -19.27 1.64
C MET A 274 -2.14 -19.07 2.37
N GLY A 275 -3.27 -19.54 1.82
CA GLY A 275 -4.60 -19.37 2.42
C GLY A 275 -5.07 -17.89 2.48
N THR A 276 -4.65 -17.08 1.51
CA THR A 276 -4.94 -15.64 1.41
C THR A 276 -5.82 -15.25 0.21
N ALA A 277 -6.17 -16.20 -0.65
CA ALA A 277 -7.15 -16.07 -1.74
C ALA A 277 -8.60 -16.30 -1.26
#